data_AF-A0A7R9ZET9-F1
#
_entry.id   AF-A0A7R9ZET9-F1
#
_cell.length_a   1.000
_cell.length_b   1.000
_cell.length_c   1.000
_cell.angle_alpha   90.00
_cell.angle_beta   90.00
_cell.angle_gamma   90.00
#
_symmetry.space_group_name_H-M   'P 1'
#
loop_
_entity.id
_entity.type
_entity.pdbx_description
1 polymer ?
#
loop_
_entity_poly.entity_id
_entity_poly.type
_entity_poly.pdbx_seq_one_letter_code
_entity_poly.pdbx_strand_id
1 'polypeptide(L)'
;WKVISKMVVGPSGQDPRDKTSVILTTHSMEECEALCPRIGIMAGGKLRCLGSAQRLKSRYGKGFQVEMKVREVDGDDEDYRSTLKALSERVGVPATVDTVEEGVAAPAESALLDLEHVLGALFALTGDDYLSSMIAPNNPTGYVIHKAATSEVGVSLDEVANFCVEELRVKAVVDFFASEYPESVLRERQETKVRYEVPSEGGLKISGL
;
A
#
# COMPACT_ATOMS: atom_id res chain seq x y z
N TRP A 1 28.11 18.95 9.00
CA TRP A 1 27.84 19.57 10.31
C TRP A 1 28.95 20.50 10.81
N LYS A 2 30.22 20.08 10.98
CA LYS A 2 31.32 20.95 11.48
C LYS A 2 31.69 22.17 10.61
N VAL A 3 31.43 22.12 9.30
CA VAL A 3 31.73 23.23 8.37
C VAL A 3 30.65 24.31 8.45
N ILE A 4 29.38 23.90 8.53
CA ILE A 4 28.24 24.81 8.66
C ILE A 4 28.28 25.53 10.02
N SER A 5 28.68 24.85 11.10
CA SER A 5 28.78 25.47 12.43
C SER A 5 29.80 26.60 12.53
N LYS A 6 30.85 26.59 11.68
CA LYS A 6 31.91 27.62 11.70
C LYS A 6 31.53 28.91 10.97
N MET A 7 30.52 28.90 10.09
CA MET A 7 30.06 30.09 9.35
C MET A 7 29.11 31.00 10.15
N VAL A 8 28.69 30.57 11.35
CA VAL A 8 27.62 31.17 12.17
C VAL A 8 28.18 32.17 13.22
N VAL A 9 29.49 32.19 13.46
CA VAL A 9 30.08 32.99 14.55
C VAL A 9 30.54 34.36 14.02
N GLY A 10 29.64 35.35 14.08
CA GLY A 10 29.99 36.77 13.90
C GLY A 10 30.68 37.37 15.14
N PRO A 11 31.36 38.52 15.02
CA PRO A 11 31.96 39.19 16.17
C PRO A 11 30.86 39.86 17.01
N SER A 12 30.90 39.63 18.33
CA SER A 12 30.08 40.23 19.41
C SER A 12 28.77 39.53 19.83
N GLY A 13 28.86 38.78 20.94
CA GLY A 13 27.92 38.78 22.07
C GLY A 13 26.48 38.27 21.91
N GLN A 14 25.99 38.03 20.70
CA GLN A 14 24.66 37.45 20.44
C GLN A 14 24.77 35.95 20.18
N ASP A 15 23.74 35.19 20.58
CA ASP A 15 23.67 33.76 20.28
C ASP A 15 23.80 33.58 18.76
N PRO A 16 24.77 32.79 18.25
CA PRO A 16 24.99 32.58 16.82
C PRO A 16 23.72 32.18 16.06
N ARG A 17 22.75 31.59 16.77
CA ARG A 17 21.45 31.17 16.27
C ARG A 17 20.52 32.32 15.87
N ASP A 18 20.70 33.53 16.40
CA ASP A 18 19.77 34.64 16.19
C ASP A 18 20.07 35.52 14.96
N LYS A 19 21.23 35.34 14.29
CA LYS A 19 21.66 36.24 13.20
C LYS A 19 22.34 35.58 11.99
N THR A 20 22.27 34.26 11.85
CA THR A 20 22.92 33.60 10.70
C THR A 20 21.90 33.16 9.65
N SER A 21 22.07 33.62 8.41
CA SER A 21 21.37 33.10 7.24
C SER A 21 22.33 32.27 6.39
N VAL A 22 21.97 31.01 6.13
CA VAL A 22 22.76 30.09 5.30
C VAL A 22 21.98 29.80 4.03
N ILE A 23 22.64 29.89 2.88
CA ILE A 23 22.09 29.48 1.59
C ILE A 23 22.76 28.17 1.20
N LEU A 24 21.97 27.12 1.05
CA LEU A 24 22.40 25.85 0.49
C LEU A 24 21.98 25.80 -0.98
N THR A 25 22.83 25.24 -1.83
CA THR A 25 22.44 24.84 -3.18
C THR A 25 22.56 23.33 -3.27
N THR A 26 21.49 22.67 -3.72
CA THR A 26 21.46 21.23 -3.96
C THR A 26 20.54 20.96 -5.14
N HIS A 27 20.71 19.80 -5.76
CA HIS A 27 19.83 19.27 -6.79
C HIS A 27 18.79 18.30 -6.20
N SER A 28 18.92 17.91 -4.93
CA SER A 28 17.96 17.05 -4.24
C SER A 28 16.85 17.87 -3.60
N MET A 29 15.60 17.53 -3.93
CA MET A 29 14.44 18.10 -3.25
C MET A 29 14.32 17.58 -1.82
N GLU A 30 14.69 16.33 -1.55
CA GLU A 30 14.61 15.73 -0.21
C GLU A 30 15.53 16.46 0.78
N GLU A 31 16.75 16.80 0.37
CA GLU A 31 17.68 17.57 1.20
C GLU A 31 17.14 18.98 1.50
N CYS A 32 16.57 19.65 0.48
CA CYS A 32 15.95 20.97 0.64
C CYS A 32 14.78 20.92 1.64
N GLU A 33 13.94 19.89 1.55
CA GLU A 33 12.77 19.73 2.42
C GLU A 33 13.14 19.43 3.86
N ALA A 34 14.21 18.66 4.08
CA ALA A 34 14.67 18.30 5.41
C ALA A 34 15.35 19.46 6.15
N LEU A 35 16.08 20.32 5.43
CA LEU A 35 16.98 21.32 6.04
C LEU A 35 16.49 22.76 5.89
N CYS A 36 15.66 23.07 4.89
CA CYS A 36 15.33 24.45 4.54
C CYS A 36 13.84 24.77 4.77
N PRO A 37 13.51 25.83 5.53
CA PRO A 37 12.12 26.28 5.67
C PRO A 37 11.59 26.98 4.40
N ARG A 38 12.50 27.47 3.54
CA ARG A 38 12.21 28.10 2.25
C ARG A 38 13.12 27.53 1.19
N ILE A 39 12.55 27.21 0.05
CA ILE A 39 13.21 26.60 -1.10
C ILE A 39 13.06 27.54 -2.29
N GLY A 40 14.16 27.79 -2.99
CA GLY A 40 14.20 28.53 -4.24
C GLY A 40 14.62 27.59 -5.37
N ILE A 41 13.85 27.53 -6.46
CA ILE A 41 14.18 26.73 -7.64
C ILE A 41 14.76 27.65 -8.70
N MET A 42 15.97 27.35 -9.15
CA MET A 42 16.65 28.06 -10.25
C MET A 42 16.71 27.18 -11.49
N ALA A 43 16.44 27.75 -12.67
CA ALA A 43 16.56 27.07 -13.95
C ALA A 43 16.95 28.08 -15.05
N GLY A 44 17.89 27.71 -15.93
CA GLY A 44 18.38 28.59 -16.99
C GLY A 44 19.01 29.88 -16.47
N GLY A 45 19.72 29.82 -15.33
CA GLY A 45 20.36 30.98 -14.71
C GLY A 45 19.40 31.99 -14.05
N LYS A 46 18.11 31.67 -13.93
CA LYS A 46 17.10 32.55 -13.31
C LYS A 46 16.37 31.84 -12.17
N LEU A 47 16.02 32.60 -11.12
CA LEU A 47 15.14 32.12 -10.05
C LEU A 47 13.71 32.00 -10.57
N ARG A 48 13.17 30.79 -10.60
CA ARG A 48 11.83 30.49 -11.14
C ARG A 48 10.74 30.60 -10.09
N CYS A 49 11.00 30.09 -8.89
CA CYS A 49 10.05 30.16 -7.79
C CYS A 49 10.73 30.10 -6.44
N LEU A 50 10.04 30.61 -5.42
CA LEU A 50 10.50 30.67 -4.04
C LEU A 50 9.30 30.44 -3.12
N GLY A 51 9.42 29.54 -2.14
CA GLY A 51 8.34 29.24 -1.21
C GLY A 51 8.72 28.13 -0.23
N SER A 52 7.79 27.76 0.67
CA SER A 52 7.93 26.52 1.43
C SER A 52 7.76 25.32 0.50
N ALA A 53 8.27 24.16 0.90
CA ALA A 53 8.10 22.90 0.17
C ALA A 53 6.64 22.62 -0.20
N GLN A 54 5.73 22.74 0.77
CA GLN A 54 4.30 22.54 0.57
C GLN A 54 3.71 23.51 -0.46
N ARG A 55 4.09 24.79 -0.42
CA ARG A 55 3.61 25.79 -1.39
C ARG A 55 4.12 25.51 -2.80
N LEU A 56 5.36 25.05 -2.93
CA LEU A 56 5.92 24.64 -4.23
C LEU A 56 5.24 23.38 -4.76
N LYS A 57 5.04 22.35 -3.92
CA LYS A 57 4.29 21.13 -4.26
C LYS A 57 2.85 21.44 -4.68
N SER A 58 2.17 22.32 -3.96
CA SER A 58 0.78 22.68 -4.27
C SER A 58 0.66 23.48 -5.58
N ARG A 59 1.63 24.33 -5.90
CA ARG A 59 1.58 25.22 -7.08
C ARG A 59 2.14 24.59 -8.35
N TYR A 60 3.16 23.75 -8.21
CA TYR A 60 3.92 23.19 -9.34
C TYR A 60 3.94 21.65 -9.36
N GLY A 61 3.40 20.99 -8.33
CA GLY A 61 3.22 19.55 -8.34
C GLY A 61 2.21 19.13 -9.40
N LYS A 62 2.48 17.99 -10.03
CA LYS A 62 1.65 17.40 -11.10
C LYS A 62 0.61 16.40 -10.56
N GLY A 63 0.64 16.13 -9.27
CA GLY A 63 -0.21 15.16 -8.61
C GLY A 63 0.36 14.71 -7.27
N PHE A 64 -0.30 13.72 -6.70
CA PHE A 64 0.06 13.07 -5.46
C PHE A 64 0.41 11.61 -5.73
N GLN A 65 1.48 11.13 -5.11
CA GLN A 65 1.75 9.70 -5.03
C GLN A 65 1.14 9.20 -3.72
N VAL A 66 0.13 8.34 -3.82
CA VAL A 66 -0.55 7.74 -2.68
C VAL A 66 -0.05 6.31 -2.56
N GLU A 67 0.56 5.99 -1.42
CA GLU A 67 0.96 4.63 -1.07
C GLU A 67 0.06 4.13 0.05
N MET A 68 -0.46 2.92 -0.11
CA MET A 68 -1.41 2.32 0.82
C MET A 68 -0.98 0.88 1.07
N LYS A 69 -1.09 0.46 2.33
CA LYS A 69 -0.94 -0.94 2.72
C LYS A 69 -2.24 -1.38 3.38
N VAL A 70 -2.83 -2.44 2.85
CA VAL A 70 -4.01 -3.07 3.43
C VAL A 70 -3.62 -3.77 4.72
N ARG A 71 -4.55 -3.80 5.68
CA ARG A 71 -4.35 -4.48 6.96
C ARG A 71 -4.23 -5.99 6.74
N GLU A 72 -3.17 -6.56 7.31
CA GLU A 72 -2.95 -8.02 7.36
C GLU A 72 -4.06 -8.69 8.18
N VAL A 73 -4.32 -9.97 7.87
CA VAL A 73 -5.37 -10.73 8.54
C VAL A 73 -4.87 -11.20 9.90
N ASP A 74 -5.61 -10.86 10.96
CA ASP A 74 -5.35 -11.32 12.32
C ASP A 74 -6.41 -12.37 12.73
N GLY A 75 -6.12 -13.20 13.73
CA GLY A 75 -7.08 -14.20 14.23
C GLY A 75 -8.39 -13.62 14.80
N ASP A 76 -8.38 -12.32 15.12
CA ASP A 76 -9.55 -11.57 15.60
C ASP A 76 -10.33 -10.82 14.51
N ASP A 77 -9.98 -11.03 13.25
CA ASP A 77 -10.55 -10.30 12.12
C ASP A 77 -11.99 -10.77 11.80
N GLU A 78 -12.94 -9.83 11.75
CA GLU A 78 -14.35 -10.11 11.46
C GLU A 78 -14.56 -10.51 9.99
N ASP A 79 -13.79 -9.91 9.07
CA ASP A 79 -13.82 -10.26 7.65
C ASP A 79 -13.32 -11.69 7.45
N TYR A 80 -12.31 -12.10 8.23
CA TYR A 80 -11.79 -13.46 8.22
C TYR A 80 -12.83 -14.46 8.71
N ARG A 81 -13.42 -14.23 9.89
CA ARG A 81 -14.41 -15.14 10.47
C ARG A 81 -15.64 -15.29 9.57
N SER A 82 -16.12 -14.19 9.00
CA SER A 82 -17.27 -14.22 8.08
C SER A 82 -16.94 -14.96 6.77
N THR A 83 -15.75 -14.71 6.20
CA THR A 83 -15.29 -15.39 4.99
C THR A 83 -15.08 -16.89 5.21
N LEU A 84 -14.40 -17.26 6.30
CA LEU A 84 -14.16 -18.67 6.64
C LEU A 84 -15.48 -19.41 6.88
N LYS A 85 -16.44 -18.78 7.59
CA LYS A 85 -17.78 -19.34 7.76
C LYS A 85 -18.48 -19.57 6.42
N ALA A 86 -18.49 -18.56 5.54
CA ALA A 86 -19.11 -18.66 4.22
C ALA A 86 -18.48 -19.76 3.35
N LEU A 87 -17.15 -19.90 3.39
CA LEU A 87 -16.43 -20.95 2.67
C LEU A 87 -16.71 -22.34 3.27
N SER A 88 -16.74 -22.47 4.60
CA SER A 88 -17.02 -23.75 5.28
C SER A 88 -18.41 -24.31 4.95
N GLU A 89 -19.43 -23.44 4.93
CA GLU A 89 -20.81 -23.79 4.59
C GLU A 89 -20.94 -24.27 3.14
N ARG A 90 -20.16 -23.67 2.22
CA ARG A 90 -20.17 -24.05 0.79
C ARG A 90 -19.48 -25.38 0.54
N VAL A 91 -18.35 -25.62 1.20
CA VAL A 91 -17.54 -26.84 1.06
C VAL A 91 -18.20 -28.03 1.79
N GLY A 92 -19.07 -27.76 2.77
CA GLY A 92 -19.72 -28.79 3.57
C GLY A 92 -18.81 -29.36 4.66
N VAL A 93 -17.84 -28.57 5.11
CA VAL A 93 -16.87 -28.92 6.17
C VAL A 93 -17.19 -28.08 7.41
N PRO A 94 -17.17 -28.63 8.63
CA PRO A 94 -17.41 -27.84 9.83
C PRO A 94 -16.33 -26.76 10.01
N ALA A 95 -16.75 -25.50 10.04
CA ALA A 95 -15.89 -24.37 10.42
C ALA A 95 -15.42 -24.54 11.88
N THR A 96 -14.11 -24.62 12.10
CA THR A 96 -13.51 -24.71 13.45
C THR A 96 -13.48 -23.33 14.15
N VAL A 97 -14.58 -22.57 14.11
CA VAL A 97 -14.59 -21.19 14.63
C VAL A 97 -15.03 -21.10 16.10
N ASP A 98 -15.50 -22.19 16.72
CA ASP A 98 -15.92 -22.20 18.13
C ASP A 98 -15.12 -23.19 18.99
N THR A 99 -13.83 -22.94 19.22
CA THR A 99 -13.14 -23.41 20.44
C THR A 99 -12.14 -22.36 20.93
N VAL A 100 -12.66 -21.27 21.48
CA VAL A 100 -11.93 -20.44 22.46
C VAL A 100 -12.58 -20.65 23.82
N GLU A 101 -12.53 -21.88 24.32
CA GLU A 101 -12.56 -22.12 25.77
C GLU A 101 -11.18 -22.64 26.17
N GLU A 102 -10.65 -22.08 27.25
CA GLU A 102 -9.34 -22.38 27.80
C GLU A 102 -9.12 -23.89 27.98
N GLY A 103 -8.07 -24.42 27.33
CA GLY A 103 -7.53 -25.74 27.66
C GLY A 103 -7.72 -26.81 26.60
N VAL A 104 -6.61 -27.11 25.91
CA VAL A 104 -6.35 -28.36 25.17
C VAL A 104 -7.32 -28.65 24.02
N ALA A 105 -7.12 -28.00 22.87
CA ALA A 105 -7.71 -28.44 21.60
C ALA A 105 -6.61 -29.00 20.69
N ALA A 106 -6.68 -30.30 20.41
CA ALA A 106 -5.92 -30.96 19.35
C ALA A 106 -6.27 -30.35 17.98
N PRO A 107 -5.35 -30.31 17.00
CA PRO A 107 -5.65 -29.75 15.69
C PRO A 107 -6.71 -30.64 15.02
N ALA A 108 -7.94 -30.12 14.89
CA ALA A 108 -8.97 -30.72 14.08
C ALA A 108 -8.46 -30.77 12.63
N GLU A 109 -8.60 -31.92 11.97
CA GLU A 109 -8.17 -32.13 10.58
C GLU A 109 -8.77 -31.04 9.68
N SER A 110 -7.93 -30.09 9.26
CA SER A 110 -8.30 -29.08 8.28
C SER A 110 -8.62 -29.83 6.99
N ALA A 111 -9.88 -29.74 6.53
CA ALA A 111 -10.25 -30.35 5.26
C ALA A 111 -9.38 -29.74 4.15
N LEU A 112 -8.68 -30.60 3.44
CA LEU A 112 -7.79 -30.23 2.35
C LEU A 112 -8.63 -30.13 1.08
N LEU A 113 -8.55 -28.98 0.42
CA LEU A 113 -9.33 -28.64 -0.76
C LEU A 113 -8.49 -28.83 -2.02
N ASP A 114 -9.09 -29.49 -3.01
CA ASP A 114 -8.58 -29.52 -4.39
C ASP A 114 -8.99 -28.25 -5.15
N LEU A 115 -8.27 -27.92 -6.22
CA LEU A 115 -8.47 -26.71 -7.03
C LEU A 115 -9.93 -26.49 -7.49
N GLU A 116 -10.65 -27.55 -7.87
CA GLU A 116 -12.06 -27.43 -8.30
C GLU A 116 -12.97 -26.92 -7.17
N HIS A 117 -12.79 -27.44 -5.95
CA HIS A 117 -13.55 -27.04 -4.78
C HIS A 117 -13.22 -25.60 -4.37
N VAL A 118 -11.94 -25.21 -4.46
CA VAL A 118 -11.50 -23.82 -4.20
C VAL A 118 -12.17 -22.86 -5.17
N LEU A 119 -12.06 -23.09 -6.48
CA LEU A 119 -12.61 -22.19 -7.49
C LEU A 119 -14.14 -22.09 -7.38
N GLY A 120 -14.82 -23.20 -7.10
CA GLY A 120 -16.26 -23.22 -6.86
C GLY A 120 -16.67 -22.41 -5.62
N ALA A 121 -15.95 -22.55 -4.51
CA ALA A 121 -16.23 -21.80 -3.29
C ALA A 121 -16.01 -20.28 -3.47
N LEU A 122 -14.99 -19.88 -4.23
CA LEU A 122 -14.68 -18.47 -4.50
C LEU A 122 -15.73 -17.78 -5.37
N PHE A 123 -16.11 -18.41 -6.49
CA PHE A 123 -17.18 -17.88 -7.34
C PHE A 123 -18.47 -17.68 -6.54
N ALA A 124 -18.74 -18.62 -5.64
CA ALA A 124 -19.92 -18.59 -4.80
C ALA A 124 -19.81 -17.54 -3.68
N LEU A 125 -18.61 -17.11 -3.29
CA LEU A 125 -18.37 -16.09 -2.27
C LEU A 125 -18.56 -14.68 -2.84
N THR A 126 -17.95 -14.38 -3.99
CA THR A 126 -17.96 -13.03 -4.57
C THR A 126 -19.04 -12.83 -5.62
N GLY A 127 -19.57 -13.91 -6.20
CA GLY A 127 -20.50 -13.87 -7.34
C GLY A 127 -19.85 -13.43 -8.65
N ASP A 128 -18.52 -13.36 -8.69
CA ASP A 128 -17.73 -12.98 -9.86
C ASP A 128 -16.48 -13.88 -10.03
N ASP A 129 -15.79 -13.71 -11.15
CA ASP A 129 -14.57 -14.46 -11.45
C ASP A 129 -13.29 -13.75 -10.95
N TYR A 130 -13.41 -12.73 -10.09
CA TYR A 130 -12.24 -11.95 -9.69
C TYR A 130 -11.24 -12.82 -8.90
N LEU A 131 -11.68 -13.42 -7.80
CA LEU A 131 -10.79 -14.24 -6.95
C LEU A 131 -10.32 -15.51 -7.68
N SER A 132 -11.19 -16.13 -8.49
CA SER A 132 -10.83 -17.31 -9.29
C SER A 132 -9.75 -16.98 -10.33
N SER A 133 -9.84 -15.82 -10.99
CA SER A 133 -8.81 -15.37 -11.94
C SER A 133 -7.46 -15.07 -11.29
N MET A 134 -7.45 -14.77 -9.98
CA MET A 134 -6.22 -14.52 -9.23
C MET A 134 -5.48 -15.83 -8.89
N ILE A 135 -6.19 -16.96 -8.76
CA ILE A 135 -5.61 -18.28 -8.50
C ILE A 135 -5.22 -18.92 -9.84
N ALA A 136 -4.07 -18.49 -10.35
CA ALA A 136 -3.56 -18.93 -11.64
C ALA A 136 -2.04 -19.16 -11.58
N PRO A 137 -1.49 -20.05 -12.42
CA PRO A 137 -0.06 -20.38 -12.39
C PRO A 137 0.85 -19.21 -12.81
N ASN A 138 0.29 -18.23 -13.52
CA ASN A 138 0.96 -17.02 -13.98
C ASN A 138 0.75 -15.80 -13.06
N ASN A 139 -0.04 -15.93 -11.98
CA ASN A 139 -0.34 -14.84 -11.07
C ASN A 139 0.46 -15.01 -9.77
N PRO A 140 1.46 -14.14 -9.48
CA PRO A 140 2.31 -14.30 -8.32
C PRO A 140 1.53 -14.25 -6.99
N THR A 141 0.42 -13.52 -6.94
CA THR A 141 -0.37 -13.34 -5.71
C THR A 141 -1.15 -14.60 -5.35
N GLY A 142 -1.77 -15.27 -6.33
CA GLY A 142 -2.52 -16.52 -6.09
C GLY A 142 -1.73 -17.80 -6.37
N TYR A 143 -0.47 -17.70 -6.82
CA TYR A 143 0.34 -18.86 -7.21
C TYR A 143 0.52 -19.88 -6.07
N VAL A 144 0.72 -19.40 -4.83
CA VAL A 144 0.92 -20.28 -3.67
C VAL A 144 -0.30 -21.17 -3.45
N ILE A 145 -1.50 -20.58 -3.50
CA ILE A 145 -2.76 -21.31 -3.35
C ILE A 145 -3.00 -22.22 -4.55
N HIS A 146 -2.78 -21.74 -5.77
CA HIS A 146 -2.90 -22.57 -6.97
C HIS A 146 -2.00 -23.81 -6.87
N LYS A 147 -0.74 -23.63 -6.46
CA LYS A 147 0.22 -24.72 -6.28
C LYS A 147 -0.20 -25.70 -5.18
N ALA A 148 -0.68 -25.19 -4.04
CA ALA A 148 -1.16 -26.02 -2.93
C ALA A 148 -2.40 -26.84 -3.34
N ALA A 149 -3.39 -26.18 -3.95
CA ALA A 149 -4.64 -26.80 -4.39
C ALA A 149 -4.48 -27.79 -5.58
N THR A 150 -3.36 -27.72 -6.30
CA THR A 150 -3.01 -28.69 -7.37
C THR A 150 -2.12 -29.83 -6.84
N SER A 151 -1.62 -29.72 -5.62
CA SER A 151 -0.76 -30.76 -5.02
C SER A 151 -1.60 -31.89 -4.40
N GLU A 152 -0.98 -33.06 -4.21
CA GLU A 152 -1.63 -34.20 -3.51
C GLU A 152 -1.99 -33.91 -2.05
N VAL A 153 -1.46 -32.81 -1.48
CA VAL A 153 -1.75 -32.36 -0.12
C VAL A 153 -3.00 -31.48 -0.08
N GLY A 154 -3.38 -30.79 -1.16
CA GLY A 154 -4.47 -29.82 -1.15
C GLY A 154 -4.17 -28.53 -0.37
N VAL A 155 -5.14 -27.62 -0.31
CA VAL A 155 -5.03 -26.33 0.41
C VAL A 155 -5.99 -26.28 1.61
N SER A 156 -5.56 -25.68 2.71
CA SER A 156 -6.44 -25.53 3.89
C SER A 156 -7.49 -24.43 3.67
N LEU A 157 -8.63 -24.56 4.34
CA LEU A 157 -9.68 -23.53 4.31
C LEU A 157 -9.17 -22.19 4.86
N ASP A 158 -8.32 -22.21 5.89
CA ASP A 158 -7.71 -21.02 6.48
C ASP A 158 -6.81 -20.28 5.48
N GLU A 159 -5.99 -20.99 4.70
CA GLU A 159 -5.15 -20.38 3.66
C GLU A 159 -5.99 -19.70 2.57
N VAL A 160 -7.08 -20.35 2.14
CA VAL A 160 -8.01 -19.78 1.17
C VAL A 160 -8.73 -18.56 1.74
N ALA A 161 -9.22 -18.65 2.99
CA ALA A 161 -9.94 -17.56 3.64
C ALA A 161 -9.06 -16.32 3.83
N ASN A 162 -7.80 -16.51 4.27
CA ASN A 162 -6.83 -15.42 4.42
C ASN A 162 -6.61 -14.69 3.08
N PHE A 163 -6.34 -15.44 2.02
CA PHE A 163 -6.17 -14.86 0.69
C PHE A 163 -7.40 -14.12 0.18
N CYS A 164 -8.60 -14.66 0.39
CA CYS A 164 -9.84 -13.99 0.01
C CYS A 164 -9.95 -12.62 0.67
N VAL A 165 -9.71 -12.53 1.99
CA VAL A 165 -9.82 -11.29 2.74
C VAL A 165 -8.80 -10.26 2.25
N GLU A 166 -7.54 -10.64 2.08
CA GLU A 166 -6.50 -9.75 1.58
C GLU A 166 -6.85 -9.21 0.18
N GLU A 167 -7.27 -10.10 -0.72
CA GLU A 167 -7.59 -9.75 -2.10
C GLU A 167 -8.86 -8.90 -2.22
N LEU A 168 -9.89 -9.18 -1.43
CA LEU A 168 -11.12 -8.39 -1.41
C LEU A 168 -10.87 -6.98 -0.88
N ARG A 169 -10.00 -6.83 0.14
CA ARG A 169 -9.60 -5.51 0.63
C ARG A 169 -8.79 -4.73 -0.40
N VAL A 170 -7.86 -5.38 -1.10
CA VAL A 170 -7.13 -4.75 -2.21
C VAL A 170 -8.08 -4.36 -3.33
N LYS A 171 -9.03 -5.23 -3.69
CA LYS A 171 -10.07 -4.93 -4.68
C LYS A 171 -10.90 -3.71 -4.28
N ALA A 172 -11.31 -3.60 -3.02
CA ALA A 172 -12.05 -2.44 -2.53
C ALA A 172 -11.25 -1.13 -2.67
N VAL A 173 -9.92 -1.17 -2.45
CA VAL A 173 -9.05 -0.01 -2.71
C VAL A 173 -9.02 0.30 -4.21
N VAL A 174 -8.85 -0.69 -5.07
CA VAL A 174 -8.84 -0.49 -6.53
C VAL A 174 -10.16 0.12 -7.01
N ASP A 175 -11.29 -0.42 -6.56
CA ASP A 175 -12.63 0.06 -6.91
C ASP A 175 -12.84 1.51 -6.44
N PHE A 176 -12.37 1.86 -5.24
CA PHE A 176 -12.40 3.23 -4.73
C PHE A 176 -11.63 4.22 -5.61
N PHE A 177 -10.42 3.86 -6.06
CA PHE A 177 -9.66 4.73 -6.98
C PHE A 177 -10.32 4.83 -8.34
N ALA A 178 -10.89 3.73 -8.84
CA ALA A 178 -11.61 3.75 -10.12
C ALA A 178 -12.87 4.63 -10.08
N SER A 179 -13.58 4.69 -8.94
CA SER A 179 -14.79 5.50 -8.79
C SER A 179 -14.52 6.97 -8.47
N GLU A 180 -13.64 7.25 -7.49
CA GLU A 180 -13.41 8.60 -6.98
C GLU A 180 -12.31 9.36 -7.75
N TYR A 181 -11.34 8.63 -8.33
CA TYR A 181 -10.17 9.21 -9.01
C TYR A 181 -9.88 8.50 -10.35
N PRO A 182 -10.78 8.62 -11.35
CA PRO A 182 -10.67 7.86 -12.60
C PRO A 182 -9.41 8.18 -13.43
N GLU A 183 -8.79 9.35 -13.23
CA GLU A 183 -7.53 9.71 -13.87
C GLU A 183 -6.29 9.17 -13.12
N SER A 184 -6.48 8.49 -11.99
CA SER A 184 -5.37 7.92 -11.23
C SER A 184 -4.75 6.72 -11.95
N VAL A 185 -3.43 6.57 -11.80
CA VAL A 185 -2.67 5.48 -12.43
C VAL A 185 -2.10 4.59 -11.33
N LEU A 186 -2.48 3.31 -11.34
CA LEU A 186 -1.83 2.29 -10.51
C LEU A 186 -0.39 2.11 -11.02
N ARG A 187 0.59 2.43 -10.18
CA ARG A 187 2.03 2.34 -10.51
C ARG A 187 2.64 1.04 -10.03
N GLU A 188 2.21 0.55 -8.88
CA GLU A 188 2.79 -0.62 -8.25
C GLU A 188 1.72 -1.33 -7.44
N ARG A 189 1.67 -2.65 -7.59
CA ARG A 189 0.90 -3.57 -6.73
C ARG A 189 1.83 -4.69 -6.32
N GLN A 190 2.08 -4.83 -5.03
CA GLN A 190 2.84 -5.91 -4.44
C GLN A 190 2.06 -6.42 -3.23
N GLU A 191 1.48 -7.62 -3.36
CA GLU A 191 0.66 -8.22 -2.29
C GLU A 191 -0.40 -7.22 -1.77
N THR A 192 -0.31 -6.84 -0.50
CA THR A 192 -1.23 -5.91 0.19
C THR A 192 -0.89 -4.44 0.00
N LYS A 193 0.21 -4.13 -0.68
CA LYS A 193 0.67 -2.76 -0.92
C LYS A 193 0.32 -2.30 -2.33
N VAL A 194 -0.34 -1.15 -2.42
CA VAL A 194 -0.69 -0.49 -3.67
C VAL A 194 -0.18 0.94 -3.69
N ARG A 195 0.29 1.38 -4.86
CA ARG A 195 0.76 2.75 -5.09
C ARG A 195 0.06 3.35 -6.29
N TYR A 196 -0.62 4.46 -6.06
CA TYR A 196 -1.32 5.24 -7.07
C TYR A 196 -0.64 6.58 -7.31
N GLU A 197 -0.65 7.03 -8.56
CA GLU A 197 -0.37 8.41 -8.91
C GLU A 197 -1.70 9.08 -9.24
N VAL A 198 -2.10 10.05 -8.42
CA VAL A 198 -3.34 10.82 -8.58
C VAL A 198 -2.96 12.18 -9.19
N PRO A 199 -3.36 12.49 -10.42
CA PRO A 199 -3.02 13.77 -11.03
C PRO A 199 -3.71 14.92 -10.29
N SER A 200 -3.04 16.07 -10.22
CA SER A 200 -3.68 17.33 -9.81
C SER A 200 -4.16 18.05 -11.06
N GLU A 201 -5.49 18.24 -11.19
CA GLU A 201 -6.04 19.07 -12.27
C GLU A 201 -5.31 20.43 -12.31
N GLY A 202 -4.67 20.76 -13.43
CA GLY A 202 -4.05 22.08 -13.66
C GLY A 202 -2.60 22.28 -13.17
N GLY A 203 -1.87 21.23 -12.79
CA GLY A 203 -0.44 21.35 -12.44
C GLY A 203 0.44 21.83 -13.61
N LEU A 204 1.11 22.97 -13.45
CA LEU A 204 1.98 23.56 -14.47
C LEU A 204 3.20 22.65 -14.73
N LYS A 205 3.30 22.07 -15.93
CA LYS A 205 4.40 21.17 -16.32
C LYS A 205 5.73 21.93 -16.36
N ILE A 206 6.62 21.72 -15.38
CA ILE A 206 8.02 22.22 -15.40
C ILE A 206 8.86 21.53 -16.51
N SER A 207 8.31 20.52 -17.20
CA SER A 207 8.97 19.86 -18.33
C SER A 207 8.89 20.63 -19.66
N GLY A 208 8.60 21.94 -19.62
CA GLY A 208 8.56 22.83 -20.79
C GLY A 208 9.52 24.03 -20.68
N LEU A 209 10.58 23.91 -19.87
CA LEU A 209 11.63 24.93 -19.71
C LEU A 209 12.97 24.47 -20.29
#